data_AF-A0A127SLQ3-F1
#
_entry.id   AF-A0A127SLQ3-F1
#
_cell.length_a   1.000
_cell.length_b   1.000
_cell.length_c   1.000
_cell.angle_alpha   90.00
_cell.angle_beta   90.00
_cell.angle_gamma   90.00
#
_symmetry.space_group_name_H-M   'P 1'
#
loop_
_entity.id
_entity.type
_entity.pdbx_description
1 polymer ?
#
loop_
_entity_poly.entity_id
_entity_poly.type
_entity_poly.pdbx_seq_one_letter_code
_entity_poly.pdbx_strand_id
1 'polypeptide(L)'
;MKKMTKKKKLFRKVTVLAVVVALGASLAGCGSSGEETTQRYSWPLATASPEDTVTQIFAEKFAEEISELSDGRMKIQVYANSTLH
;
A
#
# COMPACT_ATOMS: atom_id res chain seq x y z
N MET A 1 7.49 47.28 -35.60
CA MET A 1 8.03 46.23 -34.68
C MET A 1 7.11 45.79 -33.52
N LYS A 2 6.05 46.53 -33.14
CA LYS A 2 5.22 46.25 -31.93
C LYS A 2 4.36 44.96 -31.99
N LYS A 3 4.01 44.47 -33.18
CA LYS A 3 3.16 43.27 -33.38
C LYS A 3 3.90 41.95 -33.10
N MET A 4 5.19 41.88 -33.40
CA MET A 4 5.98 40.64 -33.20
C MET A 4 6.25 40.33 -31.73
N THR A 5 6.40 41.35 -30.89
CA THR A 5 6.64 41.18 -29.45
C THR A 5 5.39 40.73 -28.70
N LYS A 6 4.19 41.16 -29.13
CA LYS A 6 2.91 40.65 -28.60
C LYS A 6 2.70 39.16 -28.92
N LYS A 7 2.97 38.74 -30.15
CA LYS A 7 2.87 37.31 -30.56
C LYS A 7 3.84 36.42 -29.76
N LYS A 8 5.10 36.86 -29.59
CA LYS A 8 6.09 36.13 -28.76
C LYS A 8 5.68 36.05 -27.28
N LYS A 9 5.14 37.13 -26.71
CA LYS A 9 4.62 37.14 -25.33
C LYS A 9 3.40 36.25 -25.15
N LEU A 10 2.51 36.19 -26.15
CA LEU A 10 1.33 35.34 -26.13
C LEU A 10 1.72 33.86 -26.23
N PHE A 11 2.65 33.52 -27.13
CA PHE A 11 3.17 32.16 -27.29
C PHE A 11 3.80 31.66 -25.99
N ARG A 12 4.62 32.49 -25.34
CA ARG A 12 5.25 32.16 -24.05
C ARG A 12 4.23 31.94 -22.93
N LYS A 13 3.12 32.69 -22.89
CA LYS A 13 2.05 32.47 -21.90
C LYS A 13 1.31 31.14 -22.13
N VAL A 14 1.06 30.80 -23.39
CA VAL A 14 0.40 29.53 -23.76
C VAL A 14 1.30 28.33 -23.41
N THR A 15 2.61 28.42 -23.69
CA THR A 15 3.56 27.36 -23.33
C THR A 15 3.65 27.16 -21.81
N VAL A 16 3.69 28.25 -21.03
CA VAL A 16 3.71 28.15 -19.56
C VAL A 16 2.43 27.52 -19.02
N LEU A 17 1.27 27.91 -19.56
CA LEU A 17 -0.01 27.32 -19.14
C LEU A 17 -0.09 25.83 -19.46
N ALA A 18 0.39 25.42 -20.65
CA ALA A 18 0.42 24.01 -21.05
C ALA A 18 1.34 23.16 -20.15
N VAL A 19 2.49 23.70 -19.76
CA VAL A 19 3.42 23.03 -18.83
C VAL A 19 2.79 22.87 -17.45
N VAL A 20 2.11 23.90 -16.94
CA VAL A 20 1.42 23.82 -15.63
C VAL A 20 0.28 22.80 -15.66
N VAL A 21 -0.48 22.72 -16.75
CA VAL A 21 -1.54 21.71 -16.90
C VAL A 21 -0.95 20.30 -17.02
N ALA A 22 0.13 20.12 -17.78
CA ALA A 22 0.80 18.83 -17.90
C ALA A 22 1.39 18.34 -16.56
N LEU A 23 2.00 19.24 -15.79
CA LEU A 23 2.47 18.94 -14.43
C LEU A 23 1.30 18.71 -13.45
N GLY A 24 0.24 19.52 -13.51
CA GLY A 24 -0.94 19.31 -12.67
C GLY A 24 -1.61 17.96 -12.93
N ALA A 25 -1.69 17.53 -14.19
CA ALA A 25 -2.22 16.24 -14.58
C ALA A 25 -1.33 15.06 -14.15
N SER A 26 0.01 15.22 -14.19
CA SER A 26 0.92 14.18 -13.71
C SER A 26 0.87 13.99 -12.20
N LEU A 27 0.61 15.07 -11.42
CA LEU A 27 0.42 14.97 -9.97
C LEU A 27 -0.96 14.41 -9.58
N ALA A 28 -2.01 14.67 -10.37
CA ALA A 28 -3.36 14.15 -10.10
C ALA A 28 -3.47 12.63 -10.28
N GLY A 29 -2.54 11.99 -10.99
CA GLY A 29 -2.47 10.53 -11.17
C GLY A 29 -1.74 9.78 -10.04
N CYS A 30 -1.06 10.47 -9.13
CA CYS A 30 -0.23 9.85 -8.08
C CYS A 30 -0.99 9.49 -6.79
N GLY A 31 -2.32 9.42 -6.85
CA GLY A 31 -3.18 9.17 -5.68
C GLY A 31 -4.23 8.06 -5.87
N SER A 32 -4.29 7.43 -7.06
CA SER A 32 -5.21 6.31 -7.31
C SER A 32 -4.55 4.97 -7.01
N SER A 33 -4.05 4.80 -5.79
CA SER A 33 -3.89 3.47 -5.19
C SER A 33 -5.13 3.19 -4.33
N GLY A 34 -6.28 3.08 -5.00
CA GLY A 34 -7.57 2.72 -4.38
C GLY A 34 -7.69 1.22 -4.08
N GLU A 35 -6.64 0.45 -4.34
CA GLU A 35 -6.51 -0.95 -3.97
C GLU A 35 -5.12 -1.14 -3.32
N GLU A 36 -5.09 -1.70 -2.11
CA GLU A 36 -3.93 -2.34 -1.48
C GLU A 36 -2.76 -1.48 -0.91
N THR A 37 -3.01 -0.33 -0.28
CA THR A 37 -2.01 0.26 0.65
C THR A 37 -2.11 -0.30 2.07
N THR A 38 -2.92 -1.34 2.30
CA THR A 38 -2.87 -2.11 3.55
C THR A 38 -1.56 -2.88 3.59
N GLN A 39 -0.55 -2.25 4.16
CA GLN A 39 0.72 -2.86 4.52
C GLN A 39 0.43 -4.11 5.36
N ARG A 40 0.49 -5.27 4.72
CA ARG A 40 0.14 -6.54 5.35
C ARG A 40 1.33 -6.98 6.18
N TYR A 41 1.20 -6.89 7.51
CA TYR A 41 2.25 -7.31 8.43
C TYR A 41 2.11 -8.82 8.67
N SER A 42 3.08 -9.58 8.15
CA SER A 42 3.20 -11.02 8.40
C SER A 42 3.99 -11.26 9.69
N TRP A 43 3.37 -11.92 10.67
CA TRP A 43 4.00 -12.29 11.95
C TRP A 43 4.12 -13.82 12.07
N PRO A 44 5.33 -14.41 12.03
CA PRO A 44 5.48 -15.82 12.31
C PRO A 44 5.34 -16.11 13.81
N LEU A 45 4.56 -17.13 14.15
CA LEU A 45 4.41 -17.65 15.50
C LEU A 45 4.73 -19.15 15.48
N ALA A 46 5.80 -19.55 16.15
CA ALA A 46 6.17 -20.96 16.24
C ALA A 46 5.80 -21.52 17.61
N THR A 47 5.27 -22.74 17.63
CA THR A 47 5.08 -23.53 18.84
C THR A 47 5.88 -24.83 18.73
N ALA A 48 6.42 -25.29 19.86
CA ALA A 48 7.06 -26.59 19.93
C ALA A 48 6.05 -27.75 20.07
N SER A 49 4.77 -27.41 20.24
CA SER A 49 3.73 -28.40 20.53
C SER A 49 3.17 -28.98 19.23
N PRO A 50 2.70 -30.24 19.24
CA PRO A 50 1.94 -30.83 18.14
C PRO A 50 0.63 -30.10 17.84
N GLU A 51 0.10 -30.35 16.64
CA GLU A 51 -1.13 -29.74 16.15
C GLU A 51 -2.35 -29.93 17.06
N ASP A 52 -2.45 -31.10 17.69
CA ASP A 52 -3.60 -31.47 18.51
C ASP A 52 -3.52 -30.99 19.97
N THR A 53 -2.54 -30.14 20.30
CA THR A 53 -2.36 -29.64 21.66
C THR A 53 -3.11 -28.33 21.90
N VAL A 54 -3.53 -28.11 23.15
CA VAL A 54 -4.19 -26.86 23.56
C VAL A 54 -3.37 -25.63 23.21
N THR A 55 -2.04 -25.70 23.34
CA THR A 55 -1.15 -24.58 23.01
C THR A 55 -1.18 -24.24 21.52
N GLN A 56 -1.17 -25.25 20.65
CA GLN A 56 -1.27 -25.01 19.21
C GLN A 56 -2.67 -24.50 18.84
N ILE A 57 -3.73 -25.16 19.33
CA ILE A 57 -5.12 -24.77 19.06
C ILE A 57 -5.35 -23.31 19.48
N PHE A 58 -4.80 -22.89 20.62
CA PHE A 58 -4.84 -21.51 21.07
C PHE A 58 -4.07 -20.57 20.13
N ALA A 59 -2.89 -20.95 19.66
CA ALA A 59 -2.10 -20.14 18.73
C ALA A 59 -2.82 -19.94 17.39
N GLU A 60 -3.52 -20.96 16.89
CA GLU A 60 -4.34 -20.87 15.67
C GLU A 60 -5.56 -19.98 15.88
N LYS A 61 -6.26 -20.13 17.01
CA LYS A 61 -7.38 -19.25 17.37
C LYS A 61 -6.95 -17.80 17.53
N PHE A 62 -5.78 -17.57 18.13
CA PHE A 62 -5.20 -16.23 18.22
C PHE A 62 -4.92 -15.64 16.83
N ALA A 63 -4.40 -16.43 15.89
CA ALA A 63 -4.16 -15.97 14.52
C ALA A 63 -5.46 -15.63 13.78
N GLU A 64 -6.51 -16.42 13.98
CA GLU A 64 -7.86 -16.20 13.43
C GLU A 64 -8.47 -14.88 13.94
N GLU A 65 -8.49 -14.69 15.26
CA GLU A 65 -9.05 -13.48 15.89
C GLU A 65 -8.31 -12.21 15.45
N ILE A 66 -6.98 -12.25 15.33
CA ILE A 66 -6.19 -11.11 14.85
C ILE A 66 -6.51 -10.80 13.39
N SER A 67 -6.70 -11.82 12.56
CA SER A 67 -7.09 -11.61 11.16
C SER A 67 -8.48 -10.97 11.08
N GLU A 68 -9.45 -11.41 11.88
CA GLU A 68 -10.80 -10.86 11.91
C GLU A 68 -10.80 -9.41 12.42
N LEU A 69 -10.22 -9.16 13.59
CA LEU A 69 -10.16 -7.82 14.21
C LEU A 69 -9.38 -6.79 13.39
N SER A 70 -8.47 -7.25 12.51
CA SER A 70 -7.66 -6.38 11.67
C SER A 70 -8.19 -6.22 10.25
N ASP A 71 -9.36 -6.76 9.91
CA ASP A 71 -9.86 -6.85 8.53
C ASP A 71 -8.81 -7.46 7.57
N GLY A 72 -8.07 -8.47 8.04
CA GLY A 72 -7.01 -9.15 7.30
C GLY A 72 -5.71 -8.36 7.10
N ARG A 73 -5.59 -7.15 7.67
CA ARG A 73 -4.36 -6.34 7.63
C ARG A 73 -3.20 -6.96 8.40
N MET A 74 -3.50 -7.71 9.45
CA MET A 74 -2.52 -8.48 10.22
C MET A 74 -2.69 -9.97 9.91
N LYS A 75 -1.60 -10.63 9.52
CA LYS A 75 -1.60 -12.07 9.23
C LYS A 75 -0.58 -12.77 10.12
N ILE A 76 -1.04 -13.68 10.96
CA ILE A 76 -0.17 -14.52 11.78
C ILE A 76 -0.05 -15.89 11.13
N GLN A 77 1.17 -16.35 10.90
CA GLN A 77 1.46 -17.66 10.33
C GLN A 77 1.95 -18.56 11.47
N VAL A 78 1.18 -19.59 11.82
CA VAL A 78 1.51 -20.48 12.93
C VAL A 78 2.27 -21.70 12.42
N TYR A 79 3.39 -22.03 13.07
CA TYR A 79 4.21 -23.21 12.77
C TYR A 79 4.24 -24.13 14.00
N ALA A 80 3.65 -25.31 13.89
CA ALA A 80 3.68 -26.33 14.94
C ALA A 80 5.01 -27.09 14.95
N ASN A 81 5.20 -27.98 15.93
CA ASN A 81 6.26 -28.99 15.91
C ASN A 81 7.69 -28.43 15.71
N SER A 82 7.95 -27.19 16.11
CA SER A 82 9.24 -26.52 15.91
C SER A 82 9.71 -26.45 14.45
N THR A 83 8.81 -26.41 13.46
CA THR A 83 9.15 -26.45 12.03
C THR A 83 9.41 -25.06 11.40
N LEU A 84 9.77 -24.05 12.20
CA LEU A 84 10.04 -22.72 11.65
C LEU A 84 11.38 -22.74 10.90
N HIS A 85 11.37 -22.38 9.62
CA HIS A 85 12.51 -22.36 8.71
C HIS A 85 12.76 -20.96 8.15
#